data_AF-A0A967F6C3-F1
#
_entry.id   AF-A0A967F6C3-F1
#
_cell.length_a   1.000
_cell.length_b   1.000
_cell.length_c   1.000
_cell.angle_alpha   90.00
_cell.angle_beta   90.00
_cell.angle_gamma   90.00
#
_symmetry.space_group_name_H-M   'P 1'
#
loop_
_entity.id
_entity.type
_entity.pdbx_description
1 polymer ?
#
loop_
_entity_poly.entity_id
_entity_poly.type
_entity_poly.pdbx_seq_one_letter_code
_entity_poly.pdbx_strand_id
1 'polypeptide(L)' 'MFEHRQEEMERLMKENEDFRRIFNRHQELDKRVTAAELGTAPMEDLALVQLKKEKLWAKDKLAQIMDTQ' A
#
# COMPACT_ATOMS: atom_id res chain seq x y z
N MET A 1 -11.92 -3.93 19.24
CA MET A 1 -11.17 -2.66 19.04
C MET A 1 -10.37 -2.57 17.73
N PHE A 2 -10.25 -3.63 16.91
CA PHE A 2 -9.61 -3.56 15.57
C PHE A 2 -10.64 -3.59 14.42
N GLU A 3 -11.88 -4.01 14.69
CA GLU A 3 -12.96 -4.17 13.70
C GLU A 3 -13.36 -2.83 13.03
N HIS A 4 -13.35 -1.72 13.79
CA HIS A 4 -13.67 -0.40 13.26
C HIS A 4 -12.70 0.09 12.17
N ARG A 5 -11.43 -0.35 12.17
CA ARG A 5 -10.47 0.08 11.15
C ARG A 5 -10.75 -0.53 9.78
N GLN A 6 -11.35 -1.72 9.73
CA GLN A 6 -11.70 -2.33 8.44
C GLN A 6 -12.90 -1.62 7.81
N GLU A 7 -13.94 -1.35 8.59
CA GLU A 7 -15.10 -0.60 8.10
C GLU A 7 -14.74 0.82 7.67
N GLU A 8 -13.86 1.50 8.41
CA GLU A 8 -13.39 2.84 8.09
C GLU A 8 -12.52 2.85 6.82
N MET A 9 -11.63 1.85 6.66
CA MET A 9 -10.91 1.67 5.39
C MET A 9 -11.84 1.36 4.23
N GLU A 10 -12.86 0.52 4.40
CA GLU A 10 -13.84 0.21 3.34
C GLU A 10 -14.71 1.42 2.98
N ARG A 11 -15.09 2.24 3.96
CA ARG A 11 -15.75 3.53 3.72
C ARG A 11 -14.84 4.48 2.95
N LEU A 12 -13.62 4.71 3.42
CA LEU A 12 -12.65 5.58 2.74
C LEU A 12 -12.32 5.08 1.33
N MET A 13 -12.27 3.77 1.11
CA MET A 13 -12.13 3.20 -0.24
C MET A 13 -13.31 3.49 -1.16
N LYS A 14 -14.53 3.58 -0.62
CA LYS A 14 -15.74 3.88 -1.39
C LYS A 14 -15.93 5.39 -1.59
N GLU A 15 -15.62 6.18 -0.57
CA GLU A 15 -15.81 7.63 -0.55
C GLU A 15 -14.64 8.39 -1.20
N ASN A 16 -13.43 7.81 -1.18
CA ASN A 16 -12.22 8.46 -1.68
C ASN A 16 -11.52 7.59 -2.74
N GLU A 17 -11.69 7.96 -4.01
CA GLU A 17 -11.06 7.26 -5.13
C GLU A 17 -9.53 7.30 -5.09
N ASP A 18 -8.93 8.37 -4.57
CA ASP A 18 -7.48 8.46 -4.38
C ASP A 18 -7.00 7.42 -3.36
N PHE A 19 -7.72 7.28 -2.24
CA PHE A 19 -7.42 6.25 -1.23
C PHE A 19 -7.44 4.85 -1.85
N ARG A 20 -8.50 4.54 -2.63
CA ARG A 20 -8.61 3.26 -3.32
C ARG A 20 -7.46 3.02 -4.31
N ARG A 21 -7.06 4.05 -5.07
CA ARG A 21 -5.97 3.96 -6.05
C ARG A 21 -4.63 3.71 -5.35
N ILE A 22 -4.34 4.44 -4.27
CA ILE A 22 -3.12 4.28 -3.49
C ILE A 22 -3.09 2.91 -2.80
N PHE A 23 -4.22 2.45 -2.26
CA PHE A 23 -4.30 1.14 -1.63
C PHE A 23 -4.05 -0.01 -2.61
N ASN A 24 -4.66 0.05 -3.81
CA ASN A 24 -4.38 -0.94 -4.85
C ASN A 24 -2.90 -0.93 -5.24
N ARG A 25 -2.29 0.25 -5.36
CA ARG A 25 -0.86 0.38 -5.62
C ARG A 25 -0.02 -0.23 -4.49
N HIS A 26 -0.37 0.03 -3.23
CA HIS A 26 0.29 -0.57 -2.08
C HIS A 26 0.23 -2.10 -2.12
N GLN A 27 -0.93 -2.70 -2.41
CA GLN A 27 -1.08 -4.15 -2.56
C GLN A 27 -0.25 -4.72 -3.72
N GLU A 28 -0.21 -4.03 -4.85
CA GLU A 28 0.59 -4.46 -6.01
C GLU A 28 2.08 -4.44 -5.69
N LEU A 29 2.55 -3.37 -5.03
CA LEU A 29 3.93 -3.24 -4.58
C LEU A 29 4.29 -4.33 -3.56
N ASP A 30 3.39 -4.59 -2.59
CA ASP A 30 3.58 -5.65 -1.59
C ASP A 30 3.73 -7.02 -2.25
N LYS A 31 2.84 -7.38 -3.19
CA LYS A 31 2.95 -8.62 -3.97
C LYS A 31 4.28 -8.72 -4.72
N ARG A 32 4.76 -7.63 -5.31
CA ARG A 32 6.04 -7.60 -6.03
C ARG A 32 7.23 -7.77 -5.08
N VAL A 33 7.20 -7.10 -3.93
CA VAL A 33 8.21 -7.27 -2.87
C VAL A 33 8.21 -8.71 -2.39
N THR A 34 7.06 -9.29 -2.07
CA THR A 34 6.95 -10.69 -1.64
C THR A 34 7.43 -11.66 -2.70
N ALA A 35 7.09 -11.45 -3.98
CA ALA A 35 7.58 -12.28 -5.07
C ALA A 35 9.12 -12.21 -5.23
N ALA A 36 9.70 -11.03 -5.04
CA ALA A 36 11.15 -10.84 -5.04
C ALA A 36 11.81 -11.49 -3.81
N GLU A 37 11.21 -11.35 -2.61
CA GLU A 37 11.69 -11.97 -1.36
C GLU A 37 11.59 -13.50 -1.39
N LEU A 38 10.56 -14.05 -2.04
CA LEU A 38 10.41 -15.49 -2.28
C LEU A 38 11.40 -16.03 -3.32
N GLY A 39 12.19 -15.17 -3.97
CA GLY A 39 13.09 -15.56 -5.06
C GLY A 39 12.37 -15.98 -6.33
N THR A 40 11.05 -15.77 -6.42
CA THR A 40 10.24 -16.09 -7.60
C THR A 40 10.40 -15.08 -8.73
N ALA A 41 10.90 -13.88 -8.43
CA ALA A 41 11.29 -12.89 -9.41
C ALA A 41 12.71 -12.38 -9.09
N PRO A 42 13.72 -12.64 -9.94
CA PRO A 42 15.03 -12.03 -9.78
C PRO A 42 14.85 -10.52 -9.97
N MET A 43 15.01 -9.77 -8.89
CA MET A 43 14.82 -8.33 -8.86
C MET A 43 16.15 -7.66 -8.51
N GLU A 44 16.53 -6.64 -9.27
CA GLU A 44 17.69 -5.83 -8.96
C GLU A 44 17.53 -5.16 -7.58
N ASP A 45 18.62 -5.08 -6.82
CA ASP A 45 18.64 -4.51 -5.48
C ASP A 45 18.07 -3.07 -5.46
N LEU A 46 18.40 -2.29 -6.51
CA LEU A 46 17.86 -0.96 -6.73
C LEU A 46 16.34 -0.94 -6.92
N ALA A 47 15.79 -1.95 -7.60
CA ALA A 47 14.35 -2.08 -7.82
C ALA A 47 13.65 -2.48 -6.51
N LEU A 48 14.26 -3.32 -5.67
CA LEU A 48 13.73 -3.65 -4.34
C LEU A 48 13.71 -2.42 -3.41
N VAL A 49 14.76 -1.59 -3.46
CA VAL A 49 14.82 -0.31 -2.72
C VAL A 49 13.75 0.67 -3.20
N GLN A 50 13.50 0.75 -4.52
CA GLN A 50 12.42 1.57 -5.08
C GLN A 50 11.04 1.07 -4.64
N LEU A 51 10.79 -0.24 -4.68
CA LEU A 51 9.54 -0.81 -4.20
C LEU A 51 9.29 -0.51 -2.71
N LYS A 52 10.31 -0.63 -1.87
CA LYS A 52 10.21 -0.29 -0.44
C LYS A 52 9.87 1.19 -0.24
N LYS A 53 10.46 2.09 -1.02
CA LYS A 53 10.14 3.53 -1.01
C LYS A 53 8.71 3.80 -1.48
N GLU A 54 8.28 3.22 -2.59
CA GLU A 54 6.90 3.38 -3.09
C GLU A 54 5.89 2.82 -2.08
N LYS A 55 6.17 1.67 -1.45
CA LYS A 55 5.32 1.09 -0.40
C LYS A 55 5.21 2.02 0.81
N LEU A 56 6.33 2.60 1.24
CA LEU A 56 6.36 3.59 2.33
C LEU A 56 5.54 4.83 1.96
N TRP A 57 5.73 5.36 0.75
CA TRP A 57 4.97 6.52 0.26
C TRP A 57 3.47 6.25 0.19
N ALA A 58 3.07 5.07 -0.31
CA ALA A 58 1.67 4.69 -0.38
C ALA A 58 1.06 4.58 1.03
N LYS A 59 1.79 3.97 1.99
CA LYS A 59 1.35 3.90 3.38
C LYS A 59 1.23 5.28 4.02
N ASP A 60 2.21 6.15 3.82
CA ASP A 60 2.23 7.52 4.34
C ASP A 60 1.07 8.33 3.79
N LYS A 61 0.78 8.18 2.48
CA LYS A 61 -0.34 8.84 1.83
C LYS A 61 -1.69 8.33 2.32
N LEU A 62 -1.84 7.02 2.54
CA LEU A 62 -3.05 6.45 3.16
C LEU A 62 -3.24 6.99 4.58
N ALA A 63 -2.17 7.05 5.38
CA ALA A 63 -2.21 7.61 6.73
C ALA A 63 -2.59 9.09 6.72
N GLN A 64 -2.03 9.88 5.80
CA GLN A 64 -2.39 11.29 5.64
C GLN A 64 -3.87 11.47 5.29
N ILE A 65 -4.41 10.65 4.38
CA ILE A 65 -5.84 10.70 4.03
C ILE A 65 -6.72 10.32 5.23
N MET A 66 -6.31 9.32 6.02
CA MET A 66 -7.02 8.93 7.24
C MET A 66 -6.94 9.98 8.35
N ASP A 67 -5.82 10.70 8.46
CA ASP A 67 -5.62 11.78 9.44
C ASP A 67 -6.40 13.05 9.09
N THR A 68 -6.62 13.30 7.79
CA THR A 68 -7.33 14.49 7.32
C THR A 68 -8.87 14.35 7.37
N GLN A 69 -9.40 13.18 7.73
CA GLN A 69 -10.85 12.86 7.75
C GLN A 69 -11.42 12.82 9.16
#